data_AF-A0A2T4B4J5-F1
#
_entry.id   AF-A0A2T4B4J5-F1
#
_cell.length_a   1.000
_cell.length_b   1.000
_cell.length_c   1.000
_cell.angle_alpha   90.00
_cell.angle_beta   90.00
_cell.angle_gamma   90.00
#
_symmetry.space_group_name_H-M   'P 1'
#
loop_
_entity.id
_entity.type
_entity.pdbx_description
1 polymer ?
#
loop_
_entity_poly.entity_id
_entity_poly.type
_entity_poly.pdbx_seq_one_letter_code
_entity_poly.pdbx_strand_id
1 'polypeptide(L)'
;MLSDRFGRVPILALSIVSLFLSEGYTLLICWKWRDVPLRAIWGSGAIMLLGGGRGVAEAMVFTSISDVIPESKRATCFQWVVAAVLSSELFGPLIANHLAEISIWCPLLLELGLIATGGILLLLLMPETLPARNSPILSPSQHQSAAATKSVLAALFRRPAIYLLPGSILAMPAVTSQYGVVMRIMPIQFDWPLSRASLLFSLNAAVTLLTLLLILPAASYFLYRSSASSSSSSSPLQRDRILARASVVLFVLGSLFLMVGGRVSLVILGVAVSALGSGVPTLCRTLLVALVGDHRTGSVFGVIAAGEVLGMLACELIIGPLFDIGLRTWLGLPFCLGVVISTATCVLTWLVRKVDV
;
A
#
# COMPACT_ATOMS: atom_id res chain seq x y z
N MET A 1 16.25 -13.55 4.57
CA MET A 1 17.21 -14.41 3.83
C MET A 1 18.59 -13.79 3.64
N LEU A 2 18.73 -12.50 3.32
CA LEU A 2 20.03 -11.79 3.39
C LEU A 2 20.26 -11.16 4.77
N SER A 3 19.19 -10.62 5.36
CA SER A 3 19.17 -10.01 6.70
C SER A 3 19.37 -10.96 7.85
N ASP A 4 19.23 -12.26 7.61
CA ASP A 4 19.51 -13.29 8.61
C ASP A 4 21.00 -13.67 8.63
N ARG A 5 21.78 -13.21 7.64
CA ARG A 5 23.23 -13.45 7.55
C ARG A 5 24.07 -12.23 7.92
N PHE A 6 23.67 -11.05 7.45
CA PHE A 6 24.43 -9.81 7.61
C PHE A 6 23.91 -8.89 8.72
N GLY A 7 22.77 -9.23 9.34
CA GLY A 7 22.10 -8.36 10.30
C GLY A 7 21.04 -7.45 9.67
N ARG A 8 20.26 -6.80 10.52
CA ARG A 8 19.14 -5.91 10.16
C ARG A 8 19.65 -4.51 9.83
N VAL A 9 20.54 -3.94 10.64
CA VAL A 9 21.03 -2.56 10.48
C VAL A 9 21.83 -2.38 9.18
N PRO A 10 22.75 -3.27 8.77
CA PRO A 10 23.53 -3.08 7.54
C PRO A 10 22.69 -3.10 6.26
N ILE A 11 21.64 -3.93 6.23
CA ILE A 11 20.73 -3.98 5.08
C ILE A 11 19.81 -2.79 5.05
N LEU A 12 19.35 -2.33 6.21
CA LEU A 12 18.60 -1.09 6.31
C LEU A 12 19.47 0.10 5.86
N ALA A 13 20.74 0.13 6.24
CA ALA A 13 21.69 1.16 5.79
C ALA A 13 21.87 1.14 4.28
N LEU A 14 22.07 -0.04 3.68
CA LEU A 14 22.17 -0.19 2.23
C LEU A 14 20.90 0.27 1.52
N SER A 15 19.72 -0.01 2.10
CA SER A 15 18.42 0.42 1.57
C SER A 15 18.29 1.95 1.59
N ILE A 16 18.60 2.59 2.73
CA ILE A 16 18.55 4.05 2.90
C ILE A 16 19.53 4.76 1.96
N VAL A 17 20.76 4.24 1.84
CA VAL A 17 21.77 4.77 0.91
C VAL A 17 21.28 4.67 -0.53
N SER A 18 20.72 3.52 -0.93
CA SER A 18 20.16 3.36 -2.27
C SER A 18 19.01 4.32 -2.57
N LEU A 19 18.14 4.60 -1.59
CA LEU A 19 17.06 5.57 -1.70
C LEU A 19 17.61 6.98 -1.89
N PHE A 20 18.56 7.40 -1.05
CA PHE A 20 19.18 8.72 -1.15
C PHE A 20 19.88 8.93 -2.51
N LEU A 21 20.66 7.95 -2.97
CA LEU A 21 21.34 8.04 -4.26
C LEU A 21 20.34 8.05 -5.43
N SER A 22 19.26 7.28 -5.35
CA SER A 22 18.23 7.22 -6.40
C SER A 22 17.49 8.55 -6.55
N GLU A 23 17.07 9.15 -5.44
CA GLU A 23 16.40 10.46 -5.45
C GLU A 23 17.38 11.57 -5.85
N GLY A 24 18.61 11.55 -5.31
CA GLY A 24 19.66 12.49 -5.70
C GLY A 24 20.01 12.43 -7.20
N TYR A 25 20.05 11.22 -7.78
CA TYR A 25 20.26 11.03 -9.21
C TYR A 25 19.11 11.60 -10.05
N THR A 26 17.86 11.37 -9.64
CA THR A 26 16.68 11.93 -10.29
C THR A 26 16.71 13.46 -10.27
N LEU A 27 17.03 14.07 -9.12
CA LEU A 27 17.16 15.53 -8.98
C LEU A 27 18.30 16.09 -9.83
N LEU A 28 19.43 15.40 -9.90
CA LEU A 28 20.57 15.80 -10.73
C LEU A 28 20.19 15.83 -12.21
N ILE A 29 19.47 14.82 -12.71
CA ILE A 29 18.99 14.80 -14.10
C ILE A 29 17.98 15.91 -14.35
N CYS A 30 17.03 16.11 -13.43
CA CYS A 30 16.06 17.20 -13.52
C CYS A 30 16.74 18.58 -13.54
N TRP A 31 17.86 18.77 -12.82
CA TRP A 31 18.64 20.00 -12.88
C TRP A 31 19.35 20.12 -14.23
N LYS A 32 19.98 19.03 -14.68
CA LYS A 32 20.74 18.95 -15.94
C LYS A 32 19.88 18.62 -17.16
N TRP A 33 18.58 18.91 -17.13
CA TRP A 33 17.63 18.55 -18.19
C TRP A 33 17.98 19.12 -19.58
N ARG A 34 18.76 20.19 -19.65
CA ARG A 34 19.25 20.78 -20.91
C ARG A 34 20.44 20.02 -21.51
N ASP A 35 21.26 19.40 -20.67
CA ASP A 35 22.51 18.73 -21.07
C ASP A 35 22.30 17.21 -21.21
N VAL A 36 21.36 16.64 -20.45
CA VAL A 36 21.11 15.20 -20.34
C VAL A 36 19.66 14.90 -20.73
N PRO A 37 19.39 13.90 -21.58
CA PRO A 37 18.02 13.53 -21.92
C PRO A 37 17.27 13.07 -20.68
N LEU A 38 16.03 13.55 -20.50
CA LEU A 38 15.18 13.22 -19.35
C LEU A 38 14.95 11.69 -19.19
N ARG A 39 15.09 10.92 -20.27
CA ARG A 39 15.04 9.45 -20.26
C ARG A 39 16.11 8.80 -19.38
N ALA A 40 17.20 9.52 -19.07
CA ALA A 40 18.22 9.06 -18.14
C ALA A 40 17.66 8.78 -16.73
N ILE A 41 16.50 9.36 -16.36
CA ILE A 41 15.83 9.10 -15.09
C ILE A 41 15.56 7.60 -14.88
N TRP A 42 15.39 6.82 -15.95
CA TRP A 42 15.21 5.36 -15.84
C TRP A 42 16.38 4.65 -15.14
N GLY A 43 17.56 5.26 -15.12
CA GLY A 43 18.72 4.76 -14.37
C GLY A 43 18.55 4.77 -12.85
N SER A 44 17.62 5.56 -12.29
CA SER A 44 17.36 5.60 -10.84
C SER A 44 16.92 4.24 -10.30
N GLY A 45 16.15 3.48 -11.09
CA GLY A 45 15.73 2.13 -10.75
C GLY A 45 16.91 1.17 -10.54
N ALA A 46 18.00 1.31 -11.30
CA ALA A 46 19.19 0.49 -11.14
C ALA A 46 19.88 0.75 -9.78
N ILE A 47 19.84 1.98 -9.29
CA ILE A 47 20.36 2.34 -7.97
C ILE A 47 19.49 1.72 -6.88
N MET A 48 18.16 1.79 -7.01
CA MET A 48 17.24 1.14 -6.08
C MET A 48 17.44 -0.37 -5.99
N LEU A 49 17.82 -1.05 -7.09
CA LEU A 49 18.08 -2.49 -7.09
C LEU A 49 19.23 -2.89 -6.14
N LEU A 50 20.20 -2.00 -5.90
CA LEU A 50 21.34 -2.28 -5.02
C LEU A 50 20.92 -2.45 -3.55
N GLY A 51 19.96 -1.66 -3.07
CA GLY A 51 19.47 -1.70 -1.69
C GLY A 51 18.06 -2.27 -1.53
N GLY A 52 17.38 -2.60 -2.63
CA GLY A 52 16.00 -3.10 -2.63
C GLY A 52 14.92 -2.03 -2.35
N GLY A 53 15.33 -0.76 -2.25
CA GLY A 53 14.44 0.40 -2.15
C GLY A 53 13.57 0.44 -0.88
N ARG A 54 12.44 1.14 -0.97
CA ARG A 54 11.51 1.40 0.15
C ARG A 54 10.98 0.11 0.77
N GLY A 55 10.68 -0.90 -0.05
CA GLY A 55 10.11 -2.16 0.43
C GLY A 55 11.05 -2.94 1.35
N VAL A 56 12.35 -2.98 1.05
CA VAL A 56 13.33 -3.65 1.93
C VAL A 56 13.54 -2.86 3.22
N ALA A 57 13.62 -1.53 3.15
CA ALA A 57 13.73 -0.69 4.34
C ALA A 57 12.53 -0.91 5.30
N GLU A 58 11.31 -0.90 4.75
CA GLU A 58 10.09 -1.16 5.50
C GLU A 58 10.10 -2.55 6.14
N ALA A 59 10.44 -3.59 5.37
CA ALA A 59 10.56 -4.95 5.87
C ALA A 59 11.57 -5.05 7.03
N MET A 60 12.72 -4.37 6.93
CA MET A 60 13.72 -4.38 8.00
C MET A 60 13.16 -3.75 9.29
N VAL A 61 12.47 -2.61 9.21
CA VAL A 61 11.83 -1.98 10.38
C VAL A 61 10.80 -2.92 11.02
N PHE A 62 9.92 -3.53 10.23
CA PHE A 62 8.93 -4.50 10.74
C PHE A 62 9.59 -5.71 11.39
N THR A 63 10.67 -6.24 10.80
CA THR A 63 11.41 -7.37 11.38
C THR A 63 12.13 -7.00 12.67
N SER A 64 12.77 -5.83 12.74
CA SER A 64 13.44 -5.37 13.96
C SER A 64 12.45 -5.16 15.11
N ILE A 65 11.23 -4.68 14.82
CA ILE A 65 10.17 -4.61 15.82
C ILE A 65 9.74 -6.00 16.27
N SER A 66 9.60 -6.96 15.34
CA SER A 66 9.23 -8.33 15.69
C SER A 66 10.29 -9.08 16.49
N ASP A 67 11.56 -8.73 16.32
CA ASP A 67 12.70 -9.35 17.00
C ASP A 67 12.78 -8.90 18.48
N VAL A 68 12.29 -7.70 18.82
CA VAL A 68 12.39 -7.10 20.18
C VAL A 68 11.08 -7.13 20.96
N ILE A 69 9.93 -6.95 20.30
CA ILE A 69 8.65 -6.73 20.97
C ILE A 69 7.90 -8.05 21.18
N PRO A 70 7.42 -8.34 22.41
CA PRO A 70 6.62 -9.54 22.68
C PRO A 70 5.30 -9.53 21.90
N GLU A 71 4.79 -10.72 21.59
CA GLU A 71 3.65 -10.91 20.68
C GLU A 71 2.39 -10.13 21.09
N SER A 72 2.17 -9.93 22.40
CA SER A 72 1.02 -9.21 22.95
C SER A 72 1.00 -7.71 22.63
N LYS A 73 2.16 -7.08 22.39
CA LYS A 73 2.28 -5.64 22.10
C LYS A 73 2.68 -5.33 20.65
N ARG A 74 3.12 -6.35 19.91
CA ARG A 74 3.64 -6.24 18.54
C ARG A 74 2.63 -5.62 17.57
N ALA A 75 1.37 -6.02 17.64
CA ALA A 75 0.31 -5.47 16.79
C ALA A 75 0.15 -3.94 16.98
N THR A 76 0.18 -3.47 18.22
CA THR A 76 0.10 -2.05 18.54
C THR A 76 1.29 -1.28 17.98
N CYS A 77 2.51 -1.80 18.12
CA CYS A 77 3.72 -1.17 17.55
C CYS A 77 3.68 -1.10 16.02
N PHE A 78 3.23 -2.17 15.35
CA PHE A 78 3.03 -2.15 13.89
C PHE A 78 2.00 -1.10 13.48
N GLN A 79 0.92 -0.98 14.24
CA GLN A 79 -0.10 0.04 13.98
C GLN A 79 0.43 1.46 14.14
N TRP A 80 1.32 1.72 15.12
CA TRP A 80 1.99 3.02 15.26
C TRP A 80 2.89 3.36 14.06
N VAL A 81 3.64 2.39 13.53
CA VAL A 81 4.46 2.59 12.32
C VAL A 81 3.58 2.94 11.12
N VAL A 82 2.49 2.18 10.90
CA VAL A 82 1.54 2.48 9.82
C VAL A 82 0.90 3.86 10.01
N ALA A 83 0.55 4.23 11.25
CA ALA A 83 0.00 5.56 11.54
C ALA A 83 1.02 6.67 11.24
N ALA A 84 2.31 6.45 11.49
CA ALA A 84 3.37 7.39 11.14
C ALA A 84 3.49 7.56 9.61
N VAL A 85 3.40 6.48 8.84
CA VAL A 85 3.41 6.53 7.36
C VAL A 85 2.18 7.27 6.82
N LEU A 86 0.99 6.99 7.35
CA LEU A 86 -0.22 7.72 6.93
C LEU A 86 -0.18 9.19 7.33
N SER A 87 0.45 9.51 8.46
CA SER A 87 0.65 10.90 8.88
C SER A 87 1.62 11.63 7.95
N SER A 88 2.70 10.98 7.50
CA SER A 88 3.62 11.60 6.53
C SER A 88 2.95 11.79 5.16
N GLU A 89 2.07 10.87 4.73
CA GLU A 89 1.27 11.03 3.51
C GLU A 89 0.22 12.13 3.64
N LEU A 90 -0.29 12.40 4.84
CA LEU A 90 -1.17 13.52 5.13
C LEU A 90 -0.44 14.87 5.08
N PHE A 91 0.65 15.01 5.84
CA PHE A 91 1.36 16.28 5.99
C PHE A 91 2.32 16.59 4.84
N GLY A 92 2.87 15.57 4.18
CA GLY A 92 3.84 15.71 3.10
C GLY A 92 3.37 16.64 1.98
N PRO A 93 2.23 16.34 1.32
CA PRO A 93 1.71 17.21 0.25
C PRO A 93 1.24 18.58 0.74
N LEU A 94 0.80 18.72 2.00
CA LEU A 94 0.44 20.03 2.58
C LEU A 94 1.67 20.95 2.66
N ILE A 95 2.76 20.43 3.21
CA ILE A 95 4.04 21.14 3.31
C ILE A 95 4.60 21.38 1.90
N ALA A 96 4.60 20.35 1.04
CA ALA A 96 5.13 20.44 -0.31
C ALA A 96 4.39 21.47 -1.17
N ASN A 97 3.06 21.56 -1.06
CA ASN A 97 2.28 22.56 -1.79
C ASN A 97 2.69 23.98 -1.42
N HIS A 98 2.87 24.27 -0.12
CA HIS A 98 3.25 25.60 0.33
C HIS A 98 4.70 25.94 -0.05
N LEU A 99 5.63 24.99 0.07
CA LEU A 99 7.02 25.18 -0.36
C LEU A 99 7.14 25.37 -1.88
N ALA A 100 6.29 24.70 -2.66
CA ALA A 100 6.26 24.82 -4.11
C ALA A 100 5.79 26.20 -4.60
N GLU A 101 5.08 26.97 -3.78
CA GLU A 101 4.73 28.38 -4.09
C GLU A 101 5.97 29.29 -4.07
N ILE A 102 6.98 28.94 -3.27
CA ILE A 102 8.25 29.67 -3.20
C ILE A 102 9.18 29.22 -4.33
N SER A 103 9.42 27.91 -4.43
CA SER A 103 10.23 27.30 -5.48
C SER A 103 9.97 25.80 -5.54
N ILE A 104 9.90 25.26 -6.76
CA ILE A 104 9.71 23.83 -7.03
C ILE A 104 10.88 23.00 -6.43
N TRP A 105 12.07 23.60 -6.27
CA TRP A 105 13.24 22.93 -5.70
C TRP A 105 13.19 22.80 -4.18
N CYS A 106 12.46 23.67 -3.47
CA CYS A 106 12.36 23.63 -2.02
C CYS A 106 11.81 22.29 -1.47
N PRO A 107 10.64 21.80 -1.90
CA PRO A 107 10.13 20.53 -1.39
C PRO A 107 11.00 19.33 -1.79
N LEU A 108 11.62 19.37 -2.98
CA LEU A 108 12.50 18.31 -3.48
C LEU A 108 13.80 18.19 -2.67
N LEU A 109 14.43 19.32 -2.34
CA LEU A 109 15.64 19.32 -1.50
C LEU A 109 15.32 18.98 -0.04
N LEU A 110 14.14 19.40 0.44
CA LEU A 110 13.66 19.04 1.78
C LEU A 110 13.48 17.52 1.90
N GLU A 111 12.86 16.87 0.92
CA GLU A 111 12.72 15.41 0.86
C GLU A 111 14.09 14.70 0.91
N LEU A 112 15.03 15.11 0.07
CA LEU A 112 16.38 14.54 0.05
C LEU A 112 17.08 14.71 1.42
N GLY A 113 16.92 15.88 2.04
CA GLY A 113 17.42 16.17 3.39
C GLY A 113 16.77 15.31 4.48
N LEU A 114 15.46 15.07 4.40
CA LEU A 114 14.72 14.20 5.32
C LEU A 114 15.14 12.74 5.19
N ILE A 115 15.36 12.24 3.97
CA ILE A 115 15.86 10.87 3.74
C ILE A 115 17.26 10.72 4.36
N ALA A 116 18.15 11.68 4.14
CA ALA A 116 19.50 11.64 4.71
C ALA A 116 19.49 11.73 6.24
N THR A 117 18.87 12.76 6.80
CA THR A 117 18.88 13.01 8.24
C THR A 117 18.07 11.98 9.02
N GLY A 118 16.86 11.65 8.55
CA GLY A 118 16.01 10.61 9.15
C GLY A 118 16.63 9.22 9.02
N GLY A 119 17.24 8.92 7.87
CA GLY A 119 17.97 7.67 7.66
C GLY A 119 19.18 7.52 8.59
N ILE A 120 20.03 8.54 8.68
CA ILE A 120 21.19 8.55 9.59
C ILE A 120 20.74 8.43 11.05
N LEU A 121 19.73 9.21 11.45
CA LEU A 121 19.19 9.16 12.81
C LEU A 121 18.69 7.76 13.15
N LEU A 122 17.97 7.13 12.21
CA LEU A 122 17.46 5.78 12.40
C LEU A 122 18.59 4.76 12.51
N LEU A 123 19.64 4.87 11.69
CA LEU A 123 20.79 3.96 11.75
C LEU A 123 21.63 4.13 13.03
N LEU A 124 21.75 5.35 13.55
CA LEU A 124 22.50 5.62 14.78
C LEU A 124 21.74 5.16 16.03
N LEU A 125 20.41 5.28 16.02
CA LEU A 125 19.58 4.93 17.17
C LEU A 125 19.14 3.46 17.18
N MET A 126 19.11 2.80 16.02
CA MET A 126 18.63 1.43 15.91
C MET A 126 19.76 0.44 16.27
N PRO A 127 19.67 -0.28 17.40
CA PRO A 127 20.63 -1.32 17.72
C PRO A 127 20.45 -2.53 16.79
N GLU A 128 21.52 -3.30 16.63
CA GLU A 128 21.44 -4.57 15.89
C GLU A 128 20.54 -5.56 16.67
N THR A 129 19.48 -6.03 16.01
CA THR A 129 18.41 -6.83 16.62
C THR A 129 18.53 -8.33 16.31
N LEU A 130 19.50 -8.73 15.47
CA LEU A 130 19.75 -10.13 15.17
C LEU A 130 20.22 -10.88 16.43
N PRO A 131 19.51 -11.94 16.88
CA PRO A 131 19.95 -12.72 18.03
C PRO A 131 21.30 -13.40 17.72
N ALA A 132 22.26 -13.26 18.65
CA ALA A 132 23.55 -13.95 18.55
C ALA A 132 23.31 -15.47 18.42
N ARG A 133 23.90 -16.08 17.40
CA ARG A 133 23.71 -17.47 16.96
C ARG A 133 24.26 -18.48 17.98
N ASN A 134 23.67 -18.55 19.17
CA ASN A 134 24.09 -19.46 20.25
C ASN A 134 23.04 -20.54 20.61
N SER A 135 21.99 -20.70 19.80
CA SER A 135 21.06 -21.82 19.90
C SER A 135 21.20 -22.75 18.70
N PRO A 136 21.50 -24.06 18.89
CA PRO A 136 21.46 -25.04 17.82
C PRO A 136 19.99 -25.40 17.58
N ILE A 137 19.24 -24.50 16.93
CA ILE A 137 17.84 -24.74 16.61
C ILE A 137 17.69 -24.78 15.09
N LEU A 138 17.10 -25.89 14.66
CA LEU A 138 16.84 -26.30 13.28
C LEU A 138 16.58 -25.09 12.38
N SER A 139 17.46 -24.90 11.40
CA SER A 139 17.08 -24.20 10.19
C SER A 139 15.90 -25.00 9.62
N PRO A 140 14.68 -24.45 9.48
CA PRO A 140 13.67 -25.14 8.69
C PRO A 140 14.29 -25.28 7.30
N SER A 141 14.58 -26.53 6.92
CA SER A 141 15.22 -26.87 5.66
C SER A 141 14.56 -26.05 4.54
N GLN A 142 15.33 -25.41 3.67
CA GLN A 142 14.79 -24.65 2.51
C GLN A 142 13.79 -25.49 1.70
N HIS A 143 13.88 -26.82 1.76
CA HIS A 143 12.94 -27.78 1.20
C HIS A 143 11.55 -27.76 1.86
N GLN A 144 11.46 -27.58 3.20
CA GLN A 144 10.18 -27.39 3.90
C GLN A 144 9.53 -26.05 3.57
N SER A 145 10.32 -24.97 3.41
CA SER A 145 9.80 -23.66 3.04
C SER A 145 9.18 -23.67 1.63
N ALA A 146 9.89 -24.22 0.64
CA ALA A 146 9.38 -24.31 -0.74
C ALA A 146 8.14 -25.23 -0.86
N ALA A 147 8.11 -26.35 -0.12
CA ALA A 147 6.94 -27.22 -0.06
C ALA A 147 5.75 -26.54 0.65
N ALA A 148 6.01 -25.79 1.73
CA ALA A 148 5.01 -24.99 2.43
C ALA A 148 4.42 -23.90 1.51
N THR A 149 5.25 -23.17 0.75
CA THR A 149 4.77 -22.15 -0.19
C THR A 149 3.89 -22.76 -1.28
N LYS A 150 4.25 -23.92 -1.85
CA LYS A 150 3.42 -24.65 -2.82
C LYS A 150 2.07 -25.07 -2.20
N SER A 151 2.08 -25.58 -0.97
CA SER A 151 0.86 -25.99 -0.26
C SER A 151 -0.05 -24.82 0.08
N VAL A 152 0.52 -23.64 0.36
CA VAL A 152 -0.20 -22.39 0.65
C VAL A 152 -0.75 -21.80 -0.64
N LEU A 153 0.03 -21.81 -1.72
CA LEU A 153 -0.44 -21.40 -3.04
C LEU A 153 -1.65 -22.26 -3.45
N ALA A 154 -1.54 -23.58 -3.32
CA ALA A 154 -2.67 -24.48 -3.58
C ALA A 154 -3.88 -24.22 -2.68
N ALA A 155 -3.68 -23.85 -1.41
CA ALA A 155 -4.76 -23.51 -0.48
C ALA A 155 -5.41 -22.15 -0.81
N LEU A 156 -4.62 -21.15 -1.20
CA LEU A 156 -5.10 -19.82 -1.62
C LEU A 156 -5.92 -19.89 -2.92
N PHE A 157 -5.51 -20.75 -3.85
CA PHE A 157 -6.26 -21.01 -5.09
C PHE A 157 -7.45 -21.96 -4.91
N ARG A 158 -7.73 -22.45 -3.69
CA ARG A 158 -8.91 -23.28 -3.40
C ARG A 158 -10.11 -22.40 -3.03
N ARG A 159 -11.33 -22.86 -3.34
CA ARG A 159 -12.56 -22.18 -2.90
C ARG A 159 -12.72 -22.32 -1.38
N PRO A 160 -13.11 -21.26 -0.63
CA PRO A 160 -13.50 -19.91 -1.09
C PRO A 160 -12.37 -18.86 -1.09
N ALA A 161 -11.15 -19.23 -0.69
CA ALA A 161 -10.00 -18.31 -0.57
C ALA A 161 -9.66 -17.56 -1.88
N ILE A 162 -9.82 -18.22 -3.03
CA ILE A 162 -9.57 -17.63 -4.35
C ILE A 162 -10.41 -16.37 -4.63
N TYR A 163 -11.61 -16.26 -4.03
CA TYR A 163 -12.51 -15.14 -4.25
C TYR A 163 -12.07 -13.87 -3.51
N LEU A 164 -11.26 -14.00 -2.45
CA LEU A 164 -10.77 -12.88 -1.65
C LEU A 164 -9.39 -12.37 -2.12
N LEU A 165 -8.69 -13.15 -2.96
CA LEU A 165 -7.35 -12.82 -3.46
C LEU A 165 -7.29 -11.50 -4.23
N PRO A 166 -8.21 -11.17 -5.15
CA PRO A 166 -8.14 -9.90 -5.87
C PRO A 166 -8.29 -8.69 -4.96
N GLY A 167 -9.12 -8.80 -3.91
CA GLY A 167 -9.27 -7.74 -2.91
C GLY A 167 -8.06 -7.55 -2.01
N SER A 168 -7.31 -8.62 -1.72
CA SER A 168 -6.09 -8.53 -0.90
C SER A 168 -4.83 -8.14 -1.69
N ILE A 169 -4.81 -8.40 -3.00
CA ILE A 169 -3.66 -8.20 -3.88
C ILE A 169 -3.78 -6.96 -4.76
N LEU A 170 -4.93 -6.75 -5.42
CA LEU A 170 -5.08 -5.73 -6.47
C LEU A 170 -5.73 -4.42 -5.99
N ALA A 171 -6.36 -4.40 -4.80
CA ALA A 171 -7.02 -3.21 -4.29
C ALA A 171 -6.03 -2.05 -4.08
N MET A 172 -4.91 -2.28 -3.38
CA MET A 172 -3.88 -1.25 -3.15
C MET A 172 -3.22 -0.77 -4.46
N PRO A 173 -2.76 -1.67 -5.36
CA PRO A 173 -2.27 -1.28 -6.68
C PRO A 173 -3.26 -0.45 -7.50
N ALA A 174 -4.55 -0.81 -7.47
CA ALA A 174 -5.57 -0.06 -8.20
C ALA A 174 -5.70 1.37 -7.65
N VAL A 175 -5.72 1.52 -6.33
CA VAL A 175 -5.79 2.82 -5.65
C VAL A 175 -4.58 3.68 -6.04
N THR A 176 -3.36 3.15 -5.89
CA THR A 176 -2.12 3.91 -6.17
C THR A 176 -2.03 4.34 -7.63
N SER A 177 -2.34 3.44 -8.58
CA SER A 177 -2.34 3.77 -10.01
C SER A 177 -3.42 4.81 -10.36
N GLN A 178 -4.61 4.74 -9.75
CA GLN A 178 -5.65 5.76 -9.94
C GLN A 178 -5.17 7.15 -9.48
N TYR A 179 -4.52 7.26 -8.32
CA TYR A 179 -3.96 8.53 -7.85
C TYR A 179 -2.84 9.06 -8.77
N GLY A 180 -1.99 8.16 -9.27
CA GLY A 180 -0.98 8.52 -10.27
C GLY A 180 -1.57 9.09 -11.56
N VAL A 181 -2.75 8.63 -11.97
CA VAL A 181 -3.50 9.19 -13.10
C VAL A 181 -4.11 10.55 -12.75
N VAL A 182 -4.75 10.67 -11.58
CA VAL A 182 -5.36 11.94 -11.12
C VAL A 182 -4.33 13.07 -11.13
N MET A 183 -3.10 12.81 -10.65
CA MET A 183 -2.02 13.80 -10.66
C MET A 183 -1.66 14.31 -12.05
N ARG A 184 -1.79 13.47 -13.07
CA ARG A 184 -1.47 13.83 -14.46
C ARG A 184 -2.65 14.53 -15.15
N ILE A 185 -3.88 14.13 -14.84
CA ILE A 185 -5.09 14.69 -15.45
C ILE A 185 -5.44 16.07 -14.88
N MET A 186 -5.24 16.30 -13.58
CA MET A 186 -5.63 17.55 -12.94
C MET A 186 -5.09 18.82 -13.63
N PRO A 187 -3.79 18.89 -13.98
CA PRO A 187 -3.26 20.01 -14.75
C PRO A 187 -3.76 20.08 -16.19
N ILE A 188 -3.97 18.93 -16.85
CA ILE A 188 -4.34 18.85 -18.27
C ILE A 188 -5.82 19.23 -18.49
N GLN A 189 -6.70 18.79 -17.59
CA GLN A 189 -8.15 18.91 -17.78
C GLN A 189 -8.74 20.13 -17.09
N PHE A 190 -8.16 20.57 -15.97
CA PHE A 190 -8.75 21.61 -15.10
C PHE A 190 -7.83 22.80 -14.84
N ASP A 191 -6.68 22.87 -15.51
CA ASP A 191 -5.62 23.88 -15.28
C ASP A 191 -5.20 23.98 -13.80
N TRP A 192 -5.34 22.89 -13.03
CA TRP A 192 -5.00 22.88 -11.62
C TRP A 192 -3.48 22.71 -11.47
N PRO A 193 -2.75 23.64 -10.82
CA PRO A 193 -1.32 23.45 -10.56
C PRO A 193 -1.02 22.13 -9.85
N LEU A 194 0.07 21.48 -10.28
CA LEU A 194 0.50 20.17 -9.78
C LEU A 194 0.71 20.16 -8.25
N SER A 195 1.19 21.27 -7.69
CA SER A 195 1.34 21.47 -6.25
C SER A 195 -0.01 21.30 -5.52
N ARG A 196 -1.08 21.90 -6.02
CA ARG A 196 -2.40 21.76 -5.41
C ARG A 196 -3.03 20.41 -5.70
N ALA A 197 -2.77 19.79 -6.86
CA ALA A 197 -3.23 18.42 -7.14
C ALA A 197 -2.65 17.43 -6.12
N SER A 198 -1.43 17.67 -5.62
CA SER A 198 -0.82 16.83 -4.58
C SER A 198 -1.62 16.81 -3.26
N LEU A 199 -2.43 17.84 -2.98
CA LEU A 199 -3.32 17.89 -1.81
C LEU A 199 -4.38 16.78 -1.82
N LEU A 200 -4.66 16.17 -2.97
CA LEU A 200 -5.56 15.01 -3.07
C LEU A 200 -4.97 13.77 -2.40
N PHE A 201 -3.65 13.63 -2.33
CA PHE A 201 -3.01 12.59 -1.52
C PHE A 201 -3.22 12.87 -0.03
N SER A 202 -3.09 14.12 0.42
CA SER A 202 -3.41 14.50 1.80
C SER A 202 -4.87 14.21 2.14
N LEU A 203 -5.80 14.50 1.23
CA LEU A 203 -7.21 14.15 1.41
C LEU A 203 -7.41 12.64 1.53
N ASN A 204 -6.79 11.85 0.63
CA ASN A 204 -6.83 10.39 0.69
C ASN A 204 -6.31 9.86 2.04
N ALA A 205 -5.14 10.33 2.48
CA ALA A 205 -4.53 9.94 3.74
C ALA A 205 -5.41 10.32 4.94
N ALA A 206 -5.98 11.54 4.96
CA ALA A 206 -6.89 12.00 6.01
C ALA A 206 -8.13 11.09 6.12
N VAL A 207 -8.78 10.81 4.99
CA VAL A 207 -9.98 9.96 4.96
C VAL A 207 -9.63 8.52 5.30
N THR A 208 -8.47 8.01 4.86
CA THR A 208 -7.98 6.67 5.19
C THR A 208 -7.72 6.54 6.70
N LEU A 209 -7.04 7.52 7.31
CA LEU A 209 -6.83 7.59 8.76
C LEU A 209 -8.16 7.61 9.51
N LEU A 210 -9.08 8.48 9.10
CA LEU A 210 -10.42 8.57 9.68
C LEU A 210 -11.18 7.25 9.54
N THR A 211 -11.03 6.57 8.40
CA THR A 211 -11.66 5.28 8.14
C THR A 211 -11.12 4.20 9.06
N LEU A 212 -9.79 4.08 9.17
CA LEU A 212 -9.14 3.03 9.96
C LEU A 212 -9.26 3.27 11.47
N LEU A 213 -9.23 4.53 11.93
CA LEU A 213 -9.24 4.87 13.36
C LEU A 213 -10.64 5.09 13.94
N LEU A 214 -11.57 5.64 13.16
CA LEU A 214 -12.91 6.00 13.65
C LEU A 214 -13.99 5.13 13.03
N ILE A 215 -14.07 5.07 11.70
CA ILE A 215 -15.19 4.39 11.02
C ILE A 215 -15.15 2.88 11.24
N LEU A 216 -14.00 2.23 11.03
CA LEU A 216 -13.89 0.78 11.15
C LEU A 216 -14.17 0.30 12.60
N PRO A 217 -13.58 0.92 13.65
CA PRO A 217 -13.89 0.54 15.02
C PRO A 217 -15.30 0.91 15.45
N ALA A 218 -15.84 2.07 15.04
CA ALA A 218 -17.21 2.46 15.36
C ALA A 218 -18.23 1.55 14.66
N ALA A 219 -18.04 1.26 13.36
CA ALA A 219 -18.88 0.30 12.63
C ALA A 219 -18.82 -1.08 13.27
N SER A 220 -17.63 -1.54 13.69
CA SER A 220 -17.50 -2.76 14.47
C SER A 220 -18.29 -2.66 15.78
N TYR A 221 -18.14 -1.61 16.57
CA TYR A 221 -18.87 -1.43 17.83
C TYR A 221 -20.40 -1.38 17.65
N PHE A 222 -20.91 -0.65 16.66
CA PHE A 222 -22.34 -0.57 16.37
C PHE A 222 -22.90 -1.93 15.93
N LEU A 223 -22.17 -2.67 15.09
CA LEU A 223 -22.54 -4.04 14.73
C LEU A 223 -22.52 -4.99 15.94
N TYR A 224 -21.58 -4.80 16.88
CA TYR A 224 -21.55 -5.55 18.14
C TYR A 224 -22.78 -5.25 19.00
N ARG A 225 -23.13 -3.98 19.16
CA ARG A 225 -24.27 -3.55 19.99
C ARG A 225 -25.62 -3.94 19.40
N SER A 226 -25.79 -3.81 18.07
CA SER A 226 -27.01 -4.23 17.39
C SER A 226 -27.19 -5.76 17.37
N SER A 227 -26.10 -6.53 17.41
CA SER A 227 -26.16 -7.99 17.50
C SER A 227 -26.31 -8.49 18.94
N ALA A 228 -26.10 -7.64 19.95
CA ALA A 228 -26.37 -7.97 21.35
C ALA A 228 -27.87 -7.81 21.69
N SER A 229 -28.61 -6.97 20.96
CA SER A 229 -30.07 -6.81 21.12
C SER A 229 -30.91 -7.80 20.31
N SER A 230 -30.32 -8.46 19.30
CA SER A 230 -30.93 -9.56 18.56
C SER A 230 -30.29 -10.87 18.99
N SER A 231 -31.08 -11.82 19.48
CA SER A 231 -30.70 -13.15 20.01
C SER A 231 -29.98 -14.10 19.03
N SER A 232 -29.41 -13.61 17.93
CA SER A 232 -28.62 -14.36 16.97
C SER A 232 -27.15 -13.99 17.13
N SER A 233 -26.37 -14.88 17.73
CA SER A 233 -24.91 -14.79 17.86
C SER A 233 -24.24 -14.74 16.47
N SER A 234 -24.10 -13.55 15.88
CA SER A 234 -23.39 -13.40 14.63
C SER A 234 -21.89 -13.55 14.88
N SER A 235 -21.27 -14.51 14.19
CA SER A 235 -19.84 -14.77 14.31
C SER A 235 -19.02 -13.53 13.90
N PRO A 236 -17.86 -13.27 14.52
CA PRO A 236 -17.00 -12.12 14.18
C PRO A 236 -16.68 -12.07 12.66
N LEU A 237 -16.55 -13.23 12.03
CA LEU A 237 -16.32 -13.39 10.59
C LEU A 237 -17.49 -12.90 9.72
N GLN A 238 -18.73 -13.03 10.18
CA GLN A 238 -19.90 -12.55 9.43
C GLN A 238 -19.96 -11.02 9.40
N ARG A 239 -19.46 -10.37 10.45
CA ARG A 239 -19.39 -8.90 10.55
C ARG A 239 -18.30 -8.33 9.68
N ASP A 240 -17.10 -8.93 9.73
CA ASP A 240 -15.98 -8.55 8.84
C ASP A 240 -16.37 -8.70 7.37
N ARG A 241 -17.20 -9.70 7.03
CA ARG A 241 -17.73 -9.86 5.67
C ARG A 241 -18.70 -8.75 5.26
N ILE A 242 -19.61 -8.33 6.13
CA ILE A 242 -20.53 -7.21 5.84
C ILE A 242 -19.74 -5.93 5.63
N LEU A 243 -18.75 -5.69 6.49
CA LEU A 243 -17.88 -4.53 6.42
C LEU A 243 -17.03 -4.55 5.14
N ALA A 244 -16.47 -5.71 4.78
CA ALA A 244 -15.72 -5.88 3.53
C ALA A 244 -16.59 -5.56 2.31
N ARG A 245 -17.83 -6.07 2.26
CA ARG A 245 -18.77 -5.79 1.18
C ARG A 245 -19.11 -4.30 1.08
N ALA A 246 -19.35 -3.64 2.20
CA ALA A 246 -19.61 -2.20 2.22
C ALA A 246 -18.39 -1.41 1.71
N SER A 247 -17.18 -1.72 2.18
CA SER A 247 -15.95 -1.07 1.73
C SER A 247 -15.68 -1.27 0.23
N VAL A 248 -15.93 -2.48 -0.31
CA VAL A 248 -15.76 -2.71 -1.75
C VAL A 248 -16.76 -1.91 -2.57
N VAL A 249 -18.02 -1.76 -2.14
CA VAL A 249 -19.01 -0.92 -2.83
C VAL A 249 -18.58 0.54 -2.84
N LEU A 250 -18.10 1.05 -1.71
CA LEU A 250 -17.54 2.41 -1.65
C LEU A 250 -16.36 2.56 -2.60
N PHE A 251 -15.46 1.58 -2.66
CA PHE A 251 -14.33 1.60 -3.59
C PHE A 251 -14.75 1.60 -5.07
N VAL A 252 -15.77 0.82 -5.44
CA VAL A 252 -16.38 0.85 -6.78
C VAL A 252 -16.98 2.21 -7.10
N LEU A 253 -17.76 2.79 -6.18
CA LEU A 253 -18.38 4.10 -6.36
C LEU A 253 -17.32 5.21 -6.51
N GLY A 254 -16.27 5.18 -5.71
CA GLY A 254 -15.15 6.12 -5.82
C GLY A 254 -14.45 6.02 -7.17
N SER A 255 -14.17 4.79 -7.62
CA SER A 255 -13.58 4.52 -8.94
C SER A 255 -14.47 5.01 -10.10
N LEU A 256 -15.79 4.85 -9.99
CA LEU A 256 -16.75 5.32 -10.99
C LEU A 256 -16.80 6.85 -11.07
N PHE A 257 -16.75 7.55 -9.92
CA PHE A 257 -16.70 9.01 -9.92
C PHE A 257 -15.42 9.55 -10.56
N LEU A 258 -14.27 8.91 -10.30
CA LEU A 258 -13.01 9.25 -10.97
C LEU A 258 -13.09 9.03 -12.48
N MET A 259 -13.71 7.93 -12.91
CA MET A 259 -13.90 7.60 -14.31
C MET A 259 -14.79 8.63 -15.05
N VAL A 260 -15.91 9.05 -14.45
CA VAL A 260 -16.79 10.07 -15.05
C VAL A 260 -16.10 11.43 -15.14
N GLY A 261 -15.35 11.81 -14.10
CA GLY A 261 -14.25 12.79 -14.19
C GLY A 261 -14.51 14.16 -14.84
N GLY A 262 -15.76 14.60 -15.04
CA GLY A 262 -16.05 15.83 -15.81
C GLY A 262 -15.92 17.14 -15.04
N ARG A 263 -15.82 17.09 -13.70
CA ARG A 263 -15.75 18.26 -12.82
C ARG A 263 -14.77 18.00 -11.68
N VAL A 264 -14.10 19.06 -11.22
CA VAL A 264 -13.19 19.00 -10.07
C VAL A 264 -13.86 18.39 -8.83
N SER A 265 -15.09 18.78 -8.52
CA SER A 265 -15.84 18.25 -7.36
C SER A 265 -16.08 16.74 -7.45
N LEU A 266 -16.28 16.19 -8.65
CA LEU A 266 -16.45 14.75 -8.85
C LEU A 266 -15.15 14.00 -8.61
N VAL A 267 -14.02 14.57 -8.98
CA VAL A 267 -12.71 13.97 -8.71
C VAL A 267 -12.41 13.98 -7.21
N ILE A 268 -12.66 15.10 -6.52
CA ILE A 268 -12.51 15.19 -5.05
C ILE A 268 -13.42 14.19 -4.34
N LEU A 269 -14.69 14.09 -4.76
CA LEU A 269 -15.63 13.12 -4.22
C LEU A 269 -15.18 11.69 -4.51
N GLY A 270 -14.70 11.40 -5.72
CA GLY A 270 -14.17 10.09 -6.10
C GLY A 270 -12.97 9.68 -5.24
N VAL A 271 -12.04 10.60 -5.01
CA VAL A 271 -10.90 10.40 -4.11
C VAL A 271 -11.36 10.11 -2.68
N ALA A 272 -12.27 10.91 -2.13
CA ALA A 272 -12.75 10.73 -0.76
C ALA A 272 -13.53 9.41 -0.60
N VAL A 273 -14.41 9.09 -1.55
CA VAL A 273 -15.21 7.85 -1.51
C VAL A 273 -14.34 6.61 -1.74
N SER A 274 -13.34 6.70 -2.61
CA SER A 274 -12.34 5.63 -2.79
C SER A 274 -11.54 5.38 -1.52
N ALA A 275 -11.12 6.45 -0.83
CA ALA A 275 -10.39 6.38 0.43
C ALA A 275 -11.21 5.72 1.57
N LEU A 276 -12.53 5.92 1.61
CA LEU A 276 -13.42 5.20 2.54
C LEU A 276 -13.43 3.68 2.27
N GLY A 277 -13.13 3.27 1.04
CA GLY A 277 -12.97 1.87 0.63
C GLY A 277 -11.60 1.26 0.94
N SER A 278 -10.65 2.02 1.49
CA SER A 278 -9.27 1.56 1.75
C SER A 278 -9.14 0.38 2.73
N GLY A 279 -10.21 0.05 3.47
CA GLY A 279 -10.25 -1.11 4.39
C GLY A 279 -10.33 -2.49 3.70
N VAL A 280 -10.62 -2.55 2.40
CA VAL A 280 -10.75 -3.79 1.62
C VAL A 280 -9.57 -4.76 1.78
N PRO A 281 -8.31 -4.36 1.54
CA PRO A 281 -7.16 -5.27 1.66
C PRO A 281 -7.01 -5.82 3.07
N THR A 282 -7.23 -5.01 4.11
CA THR A 282 -7.14 -5.45 5.51
C THR A 282 -8.20 -6.50 5.84
N LEU A 283 -9.46 -6.24 5.46
CA LEU A 283 -10.57 -7.16 5.72
C LEU A 283 -10.49 -8.44 4.87
N CYS A 284 -10.01 -8.35 3.62
CA CYS A 284 -9.77 -9.52 2.79
C CYS A 284 -8.65 -10.39 3.37
N ARG A 285 -7.57 -9.77 3.89
CA ARG A 285 -6.44 -10.47 4.53
C ARG A 285 -6.89 -11.19 5.80
N THR A 286 -7.71 -10.57 6.66
CA THR A 286 -8.19 -11.21 7.89
C THR A 286 -9.09 -12.41 7.59
N LEU A 287 -10.01 -12.28 6.63
CA LEU A 287 -10.87 -13.39 6.18
C LEU A 287 -10.05 -14.52 5.52
N LEU A 288 -9.03 -14.18 4.75
CA LEU A 288 -8.16 -15.15 4.09
C LEU A 288 -7.31 -15.94 5.10
N VAL A 289 -6.80 -15.27 6.13
CA VAL A 289 -6.09 -15.93 7.23
C VAL A 289 -6.99 -16.90 7.99
N ALA A 290 -8.21 -16.47 8.32
CA ALA A 290 -9.20 -17.32 8.98
C ALA A 290 -9.55 -18.59 8.17
N LEU A 291 -9.52 -18.52 6.83
CA LEU A 291 -9.78 -19.65 5.95
C LEU A 291 -8.60 -20.62 5.77
N VAL A 292 -7.36 -20.14 5.87
CA VAL A 292 -6.15 -20.96 5.62
C VAL A 292 -5.63 -21.63 6.91
N GLY A 293 -6.02 -21.12 8.08
CA GLY A 293 -5.66 -21.63 9.41
C GLY A 293 -4.34 -21.04 9.94
N ASP A 294 -4.25 -20.92 11.27
CA ASP A 294 -3.20 -20.17 11.99
C ASP A 294 -1.77 -20.67 11.77
N HIS A 295 -1.58 -21.93 11.36
CA HIS A 295 -0.26 -22.56 11.26
C HIS A 295 0.59 -22.11 10.06
N ARG A 296 0.05 -21.28 9.14
CA ARG A 296 0.74 -20.86 7.89
C ARG A 296 0.64 -19.36 7.57
N THR A 297 0.27 -18.52 8.54
CA THR A 297 0.02 -17.08 8.34
C THR A 297 1.16 -16.33 7.67
N GLY A 298 2.41 -16.55 8.10
CA GLY A 298 3.58 -15.88 7.52
C GLY A 298 3.78 -16.14 6.01
N SER A 299 3.51 -17.37 5.55
CA SER A 299 3.60 -17.70 4.12
C SER A 299 2.43 -17.12 3.32
N VAL A 300 1.24 -16.99 3.91
CA VAL A 300 0.08 -16.35 3.26
C VAL A 300 0.39 -14.88 3.00
N PHE A 301 0.86 -14.14 4.00
CA PHE A 301 1.24 -12.73 3.84
C PHE A 301 2.38 -12.54 2.82
N GLY A 302 3.36 -13.46 2.79
CA GLY A 302 4.42 -13.44 1.78
C GLY A 302 3.91 -13.58 0.34
N VAL A 303 2.95 -14.48 0.09
CA VAL A 303 2.33 -14.64 -1.25
C VAL A 303 1.49 -13.42 -1.62
N ILE A 304 0.74 -12.85 -0.67
CA ILE A 304 -0.05 -11.62 -0.89
C ILE A 304 0.86 -10.46 -1.25
N ALA A 305 1.95 -10.24 -0.49
CA ALA A 305 2.90 -9.16 -0.74
C ALA A 305 3.59 -9.31 -2.11
N ALA A 306 4.02 -10.52 -2.47
CA ALA A 306 4.57 -10.79 -3.80
C ALA A 306 3.54 -10.53 -4.92
N GLY A 307 2.29 -10.93 -4.69
CA GLY A 307 1.17 -10.64 -5.58
C GLY A 307 0.92 -9.14 -5.72
N GLU A 308 1.00 -8.37 -4.64
CA GLU A 308 0.77 -6.92 -4.63
C GLU A 308 1.83 -6.18 -5.45
N VAL A 309 3.11 -6.56 -5.32
CA VAL A 309 4.20 -6.01 -6.15
C VAL A 309 3.98 -6.32 -7.63
N LEU A 310 3.61 -7.57 -7.95
CA LEU A 310 3.31 -7.96 -9.33
C LEU A 310 2.06 -7.25 -9.87
N GLY A 311 1.07 -7.02 -9.00
CA GLY A 311 -0.14 -6.26 -9.28
C GLY A 311 0.16 -4.80 -9.58
N MET A 312 1.05 -4.15 -8.81
CA MET A 312 1.52 -2.79 -9.10
C MET A 312 2.21 -2.73 -10.47
N LEU A 313 3.12 -3.66 -10.75
CA LEU A 313 3.79 -3.73 -12.05
C LEU A 313 2.77 -3.85 -13.20
N ALA A 314 1.79 -4.76 -13.06
CA ALA A 314 0.76 -4.97 -14.07
C ALA A 314 -0.13 -3.73 -14.25
N CYS A 315 -0.58 -3.11 -13.16
CA CYS A 315 -1.40 -1.90 -13.21
C CYS A 315 -0.65 -0.75 -13.90
N GLU A 316 0.61 -0.48 -13.52
CA GLU A 316 1.41 0.59 -14.12
C GLU A 316 1.77 0.31 -15.59
N LEU A 317 1.96 -0.96 -15.98
CA LEU A 317 2.20 -1.32 -17.38
C LEU A 317 0.96 -1.13 -18.26
N ILE A 318 -0.23 -1.40 -17.71
CA ILE A 318 -1.51 -1.23 -18.41
C ILE A 318 -1.91 0.26 -18.45
N ILE A 319 -1.67 1.02 -17.38
CA ILE A 319 -2.11 2.41 -17.28
C ILE A 319 -1.43 3.30 -18.32
N GLY A 320 -0.16 3.04 -18.65
CA GLY A 320 0.60 3.80 -19.66
C GLY A 320 -0.09 3.89 -21.03
N PRO A 321 -0.33 2.76 -21.72
CA PRO A 321 -1.05 2.77 -23.00
C PRO A 321 -2.50 3.24 -22.87
N LEU A 322 -3.20 2.91 -21.77
CA LEU A 322 -4.54 3.44 -21.53
C LEU A 322 -4.56 4.97 -21.42
N PHE A 323 -3.51 5.56 -20.84
CA PHE A 323 -3.35 7.01 -20.74
C PHE A 323 -3.11 7.65 -22.12
N ASP A 324 -2.25 7.07 -22.96
CA ASP A 324 -2.04 7.58 -24.34
C ASP A 324 -3.33 7.53 -25.18
N ILE A 325 -4.08 6.44 -25.09
CA ILE A 325 -5.38 6.31 -25.78
C ILE A 325 -6.40 7.30 -25.16
N GLY A 326 -6.40 7.43 -23.84
CA GLY A 326 -7.29 8.33 -23.10
C GLY A 326 -7.10 9.79 -23.45
N LEU A 327 -5.86 10.23 -23.66
CA LEU A 327 -5.56 11.60 -24.11
C LEU A 327 -6.18 11.94 -25.49
N ARG A 328 -6.36 10.94 -26.37
CA ARG A 328 -6.92 11.15 -27.72
C ARG A 328 -8.43 10.97 -27.79
N THR A 329 -9.00 10.22 -26.85
CA THR A 329 -10.41 9.80 -26.90
C THR A 329 -11.18 10.34 -25.72
N TRP A 330 -10.90 9.85 -24.52
CA TRP A 330 -11.56 10.22 -23.28
C TRP A 330 -10.62 10.09 -22.08
N LEU A 331 -10.43 11.20 -21.36
CA LEU A 331 -9.54 11.28 -20.19
C LEU A 331 -9.94 10.32 -19.05
N GLY A 332 -11.20 9.86 -19.01
CA GLY A 332 -11.68 8.88 -18.04
C GLY A 332 -11.18 7.45 -18.27
N LEU A 333 -10.64 7.14 -19.44
CA LEU A 333 -10.29 5.77 -19.86
C LEU A 333 -9.30 5.04 -18.92
N PRO A 334 -8.23 5.67 -18.39
CA PRO A 334 -7.31 4.98 -17.49
C PRO A 334 -7.99 4.53 -16.19
N PHE A 335 -9.02 5.25 -15.73
CA PHE A 335 -9.79 4.88 -14.55
C PHE A 335 -10.67 3.64 -14.76
N CYS A 336 -10.95 3.26 -16.01
CA CYS A 336 -11.66 2.00 -16.30
C CYS A 336 -10.94 0.79 -15.73
N LEU A 337 -9.59 0.79 -15.68
CA LEU A 337 -8.82 -0.28 -15.06
C LEU A 337 -9.20 -0.46 -13.58
N GLY A 338 -9.23 0.65 -12.82
CA GLY A 338 -9.64 0.62 -11.42
C GLY A 338 -11.10 0.23 -11.22
N VAL A 339 -12.00 0.65 -12.12
CA VAL A 339 -13.41 0.21 -12.11
C VAL A 339 -13.52 -1.30 -12.37
N VAL A 340 -12.78 -1.85 -13.33
CA VAL A 340 -12.78 -3.29 -13.63
C VAL A 340 -12.24 -4.09 -12.44
N ILE A 341 -11.12 -3.66 -11.84
CA ILE A 341 -10.53 -4.34 -10.68
C ILE A 341 -11.46 -4.28 -9.46
N SER A 342 -12.02 -3.11 -9.17
CA SER A 342 -12.94 -2.92 -8.02
C SER A 342 -14.25 -3.68 -8.20
N THR A 343 -14.85 -3.67 -9.40
CA THR A 343 -16.08 -4.42 -9.69
C THR A 343 -15.84 -5.93 -9.69
N ALA A 344 -14.73 -6.41 -10.23
CA ALA A 344 -14.34 -7.82 -10.12
C ALA A 344 -14.19 -8.23 -8.64
N THR A 345 -13.50 -7.41 -7.84
CA THR A 345 -13.36 -7.62 -6.39
C THR A 345 -14.72 -7.66 -5.70
N CYS A 346 -15.65 -6.78 -6.10
CA CYS A 346 -17.03 -6.74 -5.60
C CYS A 346 -17.75 -8.06 -5.88
N VAL A 347 -17.83 -8.47 -7.14
CA VAL A 347 -18.51 -9.71 -7.55
C VAL A 347 -17.94 -10.90 -6.80
N LEU A 348 -16.62 -11.03 -6.73
CA LEU A 348 -15.96 -12.16 -6.08
C LEU A 348 -16.20 -12.18 -4.56
N THR A 349 -16.16 -11.02 -3.89
CA THR A 349 -16.47 -10.93 -2.45
C THR A 349 -17.92 -11.30 -2.13
N TRP A 350 -18.85 -11.05 -3.07
CA TRP A 350 -20.25 -11.46 -2.93
C TRP A 350 -20.47 -12.96 -3.12
N LEU A 351 -19.65 -13.64 -3.92
CA LEU A 351 -19.71 -15.10 -4.12
C LEU A 351 -19.33 -15.89 -2.87
N VAL A 352 -18.67 -15.28 -1.89
CA VAL A 352 -18.37 -15.89 -0.58
C VAL A 352 -19.66 -16.00 0.26
N ARG A 353 -20.44 -17.06 0.03
CA ARG A 353 -21.76 -17.27 0.64
C ARG A 353 -21.71 -17.82 2.06
N LYS A 354 -20.76 -18.69 2.43
CA LYS A 354 -20.52 -19.14 3.81
C LYS A 354 -19.05 -19.43 4.04
N VAL A 355 -18.51 -18.88 5.12
CA VAL A 355 -17.28 -19.35 5.75
C VAL A 355 -17.76 -20.25 6.87
N ASP A 356 -18.05 -21.51 6.53
CA ASP A 356 -18.24 -22.53 7.55
C ASP A 356 -16.83 -22.89 8.02
N VAL A 357 -16.47 -22.41 9.22
CA VAL A 357 -15.26 -22.84 9.93
C VAL A 357 -15.56 -24.19 10.58
#